data_AF-A0A7X3Z9H5-F1
#
_entry.id   AF-A0A7X3Z9H5-F1
#
_cell.length_a   1.000
_cell.length_b   1.000
_cell.length_c   1.000
_cell.angle_alpha   90.00
_cell.angle_beta   90.00
_cell.angle_gamma   90.00
#
_symmetry.space_group_name_H-M   'P 1'
#
loop_
_entity.id
_entity.type
_entity.pdbx_description
1 polymer ?
#
loop_
_entity_poly.entity_id
_entity_poly.type
_entity_poly.pdbx_seq_one_letter_code
_entity_poly.pdbx_strand_id
1 'polypeptide(L)' 'SLDRRPDGSGGIFAKAPKPGQDRRVDLPTIGPGTATCVADAGLGGIVIEAGGVMVLDREESVQVADDAGIFLWVRQS' A
#
# COMPACT_ATOMS: atom_id res chain seq x y z
N SER A 1 8.62 -7.43 14.49
CA SER A 1 9.70 -6.76 13.76
C SER A 1 9.90 -7.40 12.40
N LEU A 2 9.68 -6.65 11.32
CA LEU A 2 10.08 -7.06 9.96
C LEU A 2 11.61 -7.21 9.86
N ASP A 3 12.30 -6.48 10.72
CA ASP A 3 13.71 -6.50 11.11
C ASP A 3 14.24 -7.85 11.65
N ARG A 4 13.42 -8.92 11.68
CA ARG A 4 13.84 -10.31 11.98
C ARG A 4 13.52 -11.32 10.89
N ARG A 5 13.06 -10.89 9.71
CA ARG A 5 12.84 -11.82 8.61
C ARG A 5 14.19 -12.25 8.00
N PRO A 6 14.40 -13.55 7.72
CA PRO A 6 15.64 -14.05 7.14
C PRO A 6 15.92 -13.49 5.73
N ASP A 7 14.89 -12.96 5.08
CA ASP A 7 14.88 -12.22 3.82
C ASP A 7 14.55 -10.74 4.10
N GLY A 8 15.46 -10.00 4.74
CA GLY A 8 15.30 -8.58 5.12
C GLY A 8 15.02 -7.59 3.97
N SER A 9 14.74 -8.09 2.77
CA SER A 9 14.32 -7.39 1.56
C SER A 9 13.29 -8.25 0.83
N GLY A 10 12.17 -7.67 0.43
CA GLY A 10 11.15 -8.35 -0.36
C GLY A 10 9.77 -8.43 0.31
N GLY A 11 8.78 -8.87 -0.46
CA GLY A 11 7.37 -8.91 -0.06
C GLY A 11 6.59 -7.65 -0.46
N ILE A 12 5.31 -7.65 -0.11
CA ILE A 12 4.36 -6.60 -0.49
C ILE A 12 3.53 -6.15 0.70
N PHE A 13 3.14 -4.88 0.71
CA PHE A 13 2.07 -4.38 1.55
C PHE A 13 0.75 -4.50 0.78
N ALA A 14 -0.24 -5.21 1.35
CA ALA A 14 -1.56 -5.36 0.73
C ALA A 14 -2.64 -4.75 1.62
N LYS A 15 -3.54 -3.96 1.04
CA LYS A 15 -4.70 -3.38 1.74
C LYS A 15 -5.98 -3.62 0.94
N ALA A 16 -7.00 -4.14 1.61
CA ALA A 16 -8.33 -4.38 1.05
C ALA A 16 -9.38 -4.22 2.16
N PRO A 17 -10.65 -3.98 1.81
CA PRO A 17 -11.75 -4.00 2.77
C PRO A 17 -11.81 -5.32 3.54
N LYS A 18 -12.17 -5.25 4.82
CA LYS A 18 -12.48 -6.47 5.59
C LYS A 18 -13.82 -7.05 5.10
N PRO A 19 -14.02 -8.38 5.16
CA PRO A 19 -15.34 -8.97 4.93
C PRO A 19 -16.39 -8.32 5.82
N GLY A 20 -17.49 -7.83 5.22
CA GLY A 20 -18.57 -7.16 5.94
C GLY A 20 -18.29 -5.71 6.35
N GLN A 21 -17.18 -5.09 5.94
CA GLN A 21 -16.93 -3.67 6.19
C GLN A 21 -17.93 -2.81 5.42
N ASP A 22 -18.68 -1.95 6.13
CA ASP A 22 -19.53 -0.94 5.49
C ASP A 22 -18.67 0.20 4.95
N ARG A 23 -18.47 0.19 3.64
CA ARG A 23 -17.65 1.16 2.90
C ARG A 23 -18.18 2.60 2.97
N ARG A 24 -19.44 2.80 3.37
CA ARG A 24 -20.04 4.14 3.51
C ARG A 24 -19.63 4.82 4.81
N VAL A 25 -19.24 4.02 5.80
CA VAL A 25 -18.84 4.49 7.13
C VAL A 25 -17.33 4.65 7.17
N ASP A 26 -16.60 3.70 6.59
CA ASP A 26 -15.15 3.67 6.58
C ASP A 26 -14.62 2.95 5.35
N LEU A 27 -13.67 3.57 4.65
CA LEU A 27 -12.95 2.97 3.54
C LEU A 27 -11.47 2.85 3.94
N PRO A 28 -10.82 1.68 3.76
CA PRO A 28 -9.38 1.59 3.93
C PRO A 28 -8.66 2.66 3.10
N THR A 29 -7.65 3.30 3.67
CA THR A 29 -6.98 4.44 3.01
C THR A 29 -5.47 4.25 2.96
N ILE A 30 -4.85 4.65 1.84
CA ILE A 30 -3.40 4.85 1.71
C ILE A 30 -3.11 6.29 1.26
N GLY A 31 -1.86 6.72 1.40
CA GLY A 31 -1.39 8.01 0.90
C GLY A 31 0.14 8.05 0.81
N PRO A 32 0.75 9.22 0.59
CA PRO A 32 2.20 9.36 0.41
C PRO A 32 3.00 8.77 1.58
N GLY A 33 2.56 9.01 2.82
CA GLY A 33 3.20 8.43 4.00
C GLY A 33 3.15 6.90 4.04
N THR A 34 2.15 6.25 3.42
CA THR A 34 2.15 4.79 3.27
C THR A 34 3.24 4.34 2.30
N ALA A 35 3.45 5.05 1.19
CA ALA A 35 4.51 4.76 0.23
C ALA A 35 5.90 4.90 0.88
N THR A 36 6.13 5.98 1.63
CA THR A 36 7.36 6.16 2.43
C THR A 36 7.56 5.00 3.41
N CYS A 37 6.55 4.65 4.21
CA CYS A 37 6.69 3.55 5.17
C CYS A 37 6.95 2.19 4.52
N VAL A 38 6.40 1.94 3.33
CA VAL A 38 6.61 0.68 2.60
C VAL A 38 8.05 0.61 2.06
N ALA A 39 8.56 1.73 1.53
CA ALA A 39 9.94 1.85 1.11
C ALA A 39 10.92 1.68 2.29
N ASP A 40 10.68 2.39 3.40
CA ASP A 40 11.49 2.30 4.64
C ASP A 40 11.50 0.88 5.23
N ALA A 41 10.43 0.13 5.02
CA ALA A 41 10.32 -1.27 5.44
C ALA A 41 11.03 -2.26 4.50
N GLY A 42 11.63 -1.81 3.40
CA GLY A 42 12.33 -2.66 2.43
C GLY A 42 11.40 -3.56 1.61
N LEU A 43 10.13 -3.18 1.47
CA LEU A 43 9.14 -3.91 0.68
C LEU A 43 9.22 -3.54 -0.80
N GLY A 44 8.81 -4.46 -1.69
CA GLY A 44 8.86 -4.24 -3.13
C GLY A 44 7.69 -3.44 -3.70
N GLY A 45 6.60 -3.25 -2.93
CA GLY A 45 5.45 -2.51 -3.42
C GLY A 45 4.18 -2.62 -2.59
N ILE A 46 3.18 -1.90 -3.08
CA ILE A 46 1.84 -1.75 -2.52
C ILE A 46 0.83 -2.41 -3.45
N VAL A 47 -0.09 -3.19 -2.90
CA VAL A 47 -1.22 -3.77 -3.61
C VAL A 47 -2.52 -3.34 -2.93
N ILE A 48 -3.45 -2.78 -3.70
CA ILE A 48 -4.77 -2.38 -3.21
C ILE A 48 -5.90 -2.97 -4.04
N GLU A 49 -7.05 -3.22 -3.41
CA GLU A 49 -8.28 -3.65 -4.11
C GLU A 49 -8.93 -2.47 -4.85
N ALA A 50 -9.23 -2.67 -6.15
CA ALA A 50 -9.96 -1.71 -6.97
C ALA A 50 -11.32 -1.35 -6.36
N GLY A 51 -11.61 -0.06 -6.18
CA GLY A 51 -12.86 0.42 -5.59
C GLY A 51 -13.05 0.07 -4.10
N GLY A 52 -12.04 -0.54 -3.46
CA GLY A 52 -12.06 -0.91 -2.05
C GLY A 52 -11.11 -0.08 -1.18
N VAL A 53 -10.26 0.77 -1.77
CA VAL A 53 -9.28 1.55 -1.02
C VAL A 53 -9.25 2.99 -1.54
N MET A 54 -9.29 3.96 -0.63
CA MET A 54 -9.06 5.37 -0.93
C MET A 54 -7.57 5.66 -1.05
N VAL A 55 -7.18 6.43 -2.06
CA VAL A 55 -5.81 6.91 -2.22
C VAL A 55 -5.82 8.43 -2.01
N LEU A 56 -5.26 8.89 -0.90
CA LEU A 56 -5.03 10.31 -0.62
C LEU A 56 -3.88 10.80 -1.49
N ASP A 57 -3.96 12.04 -1.96
CA ASP A 57 -2.91 12.71 -2.73
C ASP A 57 -2.31 11.78 -3.79
N ARG A 58 -3.17 11.29 -4.68
CA ARG A 58 -2.85 10.19 -5.60
C ARG A 58 -1.57 10.43 -6.39
N GLU A 59 -1.37 11.64 -6.88
CA GLU A 59 -0.17 12.00 -7.66
C GLU A 59 1.09 11.91 -6.81
N GLU A 60 1.07 12.47 -5.60
CA GLU A 60 2.19 12.39 -4.65
C GLU A 60 2.45 10.95 -4.20
N SER A 61 1.40 10.16 -3.97
CA SER A 61 1.52 8.74 -3.62
C SER A 61 2.23 7.93 -4.71
N VAL A 62 1.93 8.22 -5.98
CA VAL A 62 2.59 7.57 -7.13
C VAL A 62 4.03 8.07 -7.24
N GLN A 63 4.26 9.39 -7.14
CA GLN A 63 5.59 9.97 -7.21
C GLN A 63 6.52 9.39 -6.14
N VAL A 64 6.07 9.29 -4.88
CA VAL A 64 6.86 8.71 -3.79
C VAL A 64 7.18 7.23 -4.06
N ALA A 65 6.22 6.47 -4.62
CA ALA A 65 6.45 5.07 -4.96
C ALA A 65 7.49 4.94 -6.09
N ASP A 66 7.37 5.74 -7.14
CA ASP A 66 8.30 5.77 -8.28
C ASP A 66 9.71 6.18 -7.83
N ASP A 67 9.84 7.24 -7.03
CA ASP A 67 11.12 7.73 -6.49
C ASP A 67 11.80 6.70 -5.58
N ALA A 68 11.01 5.93 -4.83
CA ALA A 68 11.49 4.85 -3.99
C ALA A 68 11.76 3.55 -4.75
N GLY A 69 11.42 3.48 -6.05
CA GLY A 69 11.58 2.27 -6.87
C GLY A 69 10.67 1.12 -6.46
N ILE A 70 9.52 1.40 -5.84
CA ILE A 70 8.52 0.41 -5.45
C ILE A 70 7.27 0.54 -6.33
N PHE A 71 6.56 -0.56 -6.58
CA PHE A 71 5.34 -0.49 -7.38
C PHE A 71 4.10 -0.15 -6.55
N LEU A 72 3.11 0.48 -7.18
CA LEU A 72 1.73 0.57 -6.68
C LEU A 72 0.79 -0.14 -7.66
N TRP A 73 0.19 -1.25 -7.24
CA TRP A 73 -0.70 -2.06 -8.07
C TRP A 73 -2.16 -2.04 -7.56
N VAL A 74 -3.08 -1.66 -8.45
CA VAL A 74 -4.52 -1.79 -8.23
C VAL A 74 -5.00 -3.13 -8.78
N ARG A 75 -5.24 -4.08 -7.89
CA ARG A 75 -5.68 -5.44 -8.23
C ARG A 75 -7.20 -5.47 -8.42
N GLN A 76 -7.66 -6.07 -9.51
CA GLN A 76 -9.07 -6.38 -9.74
C GLN A 76 -9.53 -7.52 -8.80
N SER A 77 -10.81 -7.51 -8.40
CA SER A 77 -11.42 -8.57 -7.58
C SER A 77 -11.77 -9.82 -8.39
#